data_AF-A0A3G1J053-F1
#
_entry.id   AF-A0A3G1J053-F1
#
_cell.length_a   1.000
_cell.length_b   1.000
_cell.length_c   1.000
_cell.angle_alpha   90.00
_cell.angle_beta   90.00
_cell.angle_gamma   90.00
#
_symmetry.space_group_name_H-M   'P 1'
#
loop_
_entity.id
_entity.type
_entity.pdbx_description
1 polymer ?
#
loop_
_entity_poly.entity_id
_entity_poly.type
_entity_poly.pdbx_seq_one_letter_code
_entity_poly.pdbx_strand_id
1 'polypeptide(L)' 'MRVADERYLADERRRLCALIDRFAAAGPAGCTTYPHSFFRPLTPQEWAVLMYKHLDHHLRQFGA' A
#
# COMPACT_ATOMS: atom_id res chain seq x y z
N MET A 1 2.30 -11.02 -19.61
CA MET A 1 3.06 -11.48 -18.43
C MET A 1 2.20 -12.47 -17.68
N ARG A 2 2.44 -13.77 -17.84
CA ARG A 2 1.64 -14.83 -17.21
C ARG A 2 2.29 -15.11 -15.84
N VAL A 3 1.59 -14.83 -14.74
CA VAL A 3 2.04 -15.25 -13.40
C VAL A 3 1.89 -16.76 -13.37
N ALA A 4 3.00 -17.48 -13.56
CA ALA A 4 3.00 -18.90 -13.92
C ALA A 4 3.09 -19.84 -12.71
N ASP A 5 3.11 -19.35 -11.46
CA ASP A 5 3.25 -20.19 -10.28
C ASP A 5 2.37 -19.70 -9.11
N GLU A 6 1.37 -20.50 -8.73
CA GLU A 6 0.46 -20.23 -7.61
C GLU A 6 1.19 -20.09 -6.26
N ARG A 7 2.37 -20.72 -6.11
CA ARG A 7 3.18 -20.65 -4.88
C ARG A 7 3.69 -19.23 -4.64
N TYR A 8 4.01 -18.50 -5.70
CA TYR A 8 4.43 -17.10 -5.60
C TYR A 8 3.27 -16.18 -5.19
N LEU A 9 2.06 -16.42 -5.70
CA LEU A 9 0.92 -15.55 -5.39
C LEU A 9 0.51 -15.62 -3.92
N ALA A 10 0.53 -16.81 -3.31
CA ALA A 10 0.21 -16.98 -1.89
C ALA A 10 1.23 -16.27 -0.99
N ASP A 11 2.51 -16.33 -1.34
CA ASP A 11 3.59 -15.67 -0.61
C ASP A 11 3.53 -14.16 -0.75
N GLU A 12 3.29 -13.65 -1.97
CA GLU A 12 3.11 -12.21 -2.21
C GLU A 12 1.86 -11.67 -1.52
N ARG A 13 0.75 -12.43 -1.48
CA ARG A 13 -0.44 -12.05 -0.70
C ARG A 13 -0.12 -11.92 0.79
N ARG A 14 0.60 -12.90 1.38
CA ARG A 14 1.01 -12.83 2.80
C ARG A 14 1.90 -11.62 3.07
N ARG A 15 2.86 -11.34 2.18
CA ARG A 15 3.72 -10.16 2.27
C ARG A 15 2.92 -8.86 2.20
N LEU A 16 1.97 -8.76 1.27
CA LEU A 16 1.09 -7.60 1.15
C LEU A 16 0.29 -7.35 2.43
N CYS A 17 -0.35 -8.39 2.99
CA CYS A 17 -1.08 -8.28 4.25
C CYS A 17 -0.18 -7.78 5.39
N ALA A 18 1.01 -8.36 5.54
CA ALA A 18 1.96 -7.94 6.58
C ALA A 18 2.42 -6.49 6.42
N LEU A 19 2.56 -5.99 5.18
CA LEU A 19 2.88 -4.59 4.91
C LEU A 19 1.73 -3.66 5.28
N ILE A 20 0.49 -4.05 4.99
CA ILE A 20 -0.71 -3.30 5.38
C ILE A 20 -0.81 -3.23 6.91
N ASP A 21 -0.63 -4.35 7.61
CA ASP A 21 -0.67 -4.41 9.08
C ASP A 21 0.42 -3.53 9.69
N ARG A 22 1.65 -3.60 9.16
CA ARG A 22 2.76 -2.75 9.59
C ARG A 22 2.45 -1.26 9.40
N PHE A 23 1.88 -0.89 8.25
CA PHE A 23 1.50 0.50 7.97
C PHE A 23 0.42 0.98 8.94
N ALA A 24 -0.62 0.17 9.15
CA ALA A 24 -1.70 0.48 10.09
C ALA A 24 -1.20 0.63 11.54
N ALA A 25 -0.33 -0.29 11.99
CA ALA A 25 0.22 -0.28 13.34
C ALA A 25 1.16 0.92 13.60
N ALA A 26 1.90 1.38 12.58
CA ALA A 26 2.77 2.54 12.71
C ALA A 26 1.98 3.86 12.86
N GLY A 27 0.75 3.91 12.35
CA GLY A 27 -0.16 5.04 12.50
C GLY A 27 0.43 6.37 11.99
N PRO A 28 0.01 7.52 12.55
CA PRO A 28 0.48 8.83 12.11
C PRO A 28 1.99 9.02 12.23
N ALA A 29 2.63 8.40 13.23
CA ALA A 29 4.07 8.48 13.46
C ALA A 29 4.88 7.70 12.41
N GLY A 30 4.26 6.73 11.73
CA GLY A 30 4.85 6.01 10.61
C GLY A 30 4.82 6.78 9.29
N CYS A 31 4.06 7.88 9.21
CA CYS A 31 3.97 8.69 8.00
C CYS A 31 5.21 9.58 7.86
N THR A 32 5.79 9.58 6.67
CA THR A 32 6.94 10.44 6.37
C THR A 32 6.54 11.92 6.35
N THR A 33 7.43 12.77 6.87
CA THR A 33 7.30 14.23 6.78
C THR A 33 7.96 14.79 5.52
N TYR A 34 8.65 13.95 4.74
CA TYR A 34 9.24 14.37 3.49
C TYR A 34 8.15 14.66 2.45
N PRO A 35 8.33 15.71 1.61
CA PRO A 35 7.39 16.00 0.54
C PRO A 35 7.28 14.80 -0.40
N HIS A 36 6.05 14.46 -0.76
CA HIS A 36 5.80 13.40 -1.74
C HIS A 36 6.26 13.88 -3.13
N SER A 37 6.77 12.99 -3.98
CA SER A 37 7.34 13.40 -5.27
C SER A 37 6.33 14.05 -6.22
N PHE A 38 5.05 13.70 -6.09
CA PHE A 38 3.95 14.26 -6.89
C PHE A 38 3.05 15.21 -6.12
N PHE A 39 3.03 15.11 -4.79
CA PHE A 39 2.16 15.92 -3.94
C PHE A 39 3.03 16.74 -3.01
N ARG A 40 2.63 17.98 -2.73
CA ARG A 40 3.26 18.79 -1.67
C ARG A 40 3.22 18.04 -0.32
N PRO A 41 3.91 18.53 0.74
CA PRO A 41 3.87 17.86 2.04
C PRO A 41 2.44 17.49 2.45
N LEU A 42 2.26 16.20 2.75
CA LEU A 42 0.97 15.63 3.13
C LEU A 42 0.93 15.48 4.65
N THR A 43 -0.23 15.76 5.22
CA THR A 43 -0.53 15.38 6.61
C THR A 43 -0.60 13.85 6.74
N PRO A 44 -0.40 13.29 7.94
CA PRO A 44 -0.55 11.84 8.15
C PRO A 44 -1.91 11.28 7.71
N GLN A 45 -2.98 12.08 7.87
CA GLN A 45 -4.32 11.70 7.42
C GLN A 45 -4.40 11.59 5.90
N GLU A 46 -3.81 12.55 5.18
CA GLU A 46 -3.75 12.52 3.71
C GLU A 46 -2.89 11.36 3.20
N TRP A 47 -1.78 11.04 3.89
CA TRP A 47 -0.99 9.85 3.61
C TRP A 47 -1.80 8.56 3.75
N ALA A 48 -2.57 8.42 4.83
CA ALA A 48 -3.42 7.25 5.04
C ALA A 48 -4.47 7.11 3.93
N VAL A 49 -5.14 8.21 3.56
CA VAL A 49 -6.12 8.23 2.46
C VAL A 49 -5.46 7.91 1.12
N LEU A 50 -4.29 8.45 0.84
CA LEU A 50 -3.54 8.19 -0.39
C LEU A 50 -3.18 6.71 -0.51
N MET A 51 -2.60 6.12 0.55
CA MET A 51 -2.20 4.71 0.54
C MET A 51 -3.39 3.77 0.38
N TYR A 52 -4.51 4.05 1.06
CA TYR A 52 -5.76 3.30 0.87
C TYR A 52 -6.25 3.37 -0.58
N LYS A 53 -6.38 4.58 -1.15
CA LYS A 53 -6.85 4.76 -2.53
C LYS A 53 -5.92 4.13 -3.55
N HIS A 54 -4.60 4.23 -3.34
CA HIS A 54 -3.61 3.66 -4.23
C HIS A 54 -3.66 2.13 -4.24
N LEU A 55 -3.78 1.52 -3.05
CA LEU A 55 -3.95 0.08 -2.91
C LEU A 55 -5.25 -0.41 -3.56
N ASP A 56 -6.38 0.22 -3.24
CA ASP A 56 -7.70 -0.13 -3.79
C ASP A 56 -7.72 0.01 -5.33
N HIS A 57 -7.12 1.07 -5.88
CA HIS A 57 -6.96 1.24 -7.32
C HIS A 57 -6.21 0.06 -7.96
N HIS A 58 -5.09 -0.36 -7.37
CA HIS A 58 -4.31 -1.48 -7.89
C HIS A 58 -5.04 -2.82 -7.76
N LEU A 59 -5.72 -3.08 -6.64
CA LEU A 59 -6.53 -4.30 -6.47
C LEU A 59 -7.64 -4.38 -7.53
N ARG A 60 -8.35 -3.27 -7.78
CA ARG A 60 -9.39 -3.20 -8.82
C ARG A 60 -8.82 -3.33 -10.24
N GLN A 61 -7.67 -2.74 -10.53
CA GLN A 61 -7.02 -2.85 -11.84
C GLN A 61 -6.72 -4.31 -12.21
N PHE A 62 -6.37 -5.14 -11.22
CA PHE A 62 -6.05 -6.55 -11.41
C PHE A 62 -7.24 -7.50 -11.18
N GLY A 63 -8.46 -6.97 -11.03
CA GLY A 63 -9.70 -7.76 -11.03
C GLY A 63 -10.04 -8.43 -9.70
N ALA A 64 -9.75 -7.77 -8.58
CA ALA A 64 -10.37 -8.10 -7.29
C ALA A 64 -11.90 -7.95 -7.34
#